data_AF-A0A2K3JT97-F1
#
_entry.id   AF-A0A2K3JT97-F1
#
_cell.length_a   1.000
_cell.length_b   1.000
_cell.length_c   1.000
_cell.angle_alpha   90.00
_cell.angle_beta   90.00
_cell.angle_gamma   90.00
#
_symmetry.space_group_name_H-M   'P 1'
#
loop_
_entity.id
_entity.type
_entity.pdbx_description
1 polymer ?
#
loop_
_entity_poly.entity_id
_entity_poly.type
_entity_poly.pdbx_seq_one_letter_code
_entity_poly.pdbx_strand_id
1 'polypeptide(L)'
;MEGNIPFNRVYGMHMYEYAGVDPRFNDIFNKAMLNFTTILMNRVLECYKGFEHINTIVDVGGGLGINLNLITSKYSHIQGVNFDLPHVIENATTYAGILLLVAKKNN
;
A
#
# COMPACT_ATOMS: atom_id res chain seq x y z
N MET A 1 -22.69 -4.37 -25.40
CA MET A 1 -21.58 -3.61 -24.80
C MET A 1 -20.43 -4.58 -24.62
N GLU A 2 -19.28 -4.35 -25.27
CA GLU A 2 -18.10 -5.18 -25.02
C GLU A 2 -17.63 -4.92 -23.59
N GLY A 3 -17.71 -5.94 -22.73
CA GLY A 3 -17.30 -5.86 -21.33
C GLY A 3 -15.79 -5.81 -21.24
N ASN A 4 -15.23 -4.63 -21.02
CA ASN A 4 -13.81 -4.42 -20.78
C ASN A 4 -13.61 -3.24 -19.81
N ILE A 5 -12.50 -3.27 -19.06
CA ILE A 5 -12.13 -2.18 -18.15
C ILE A 5 -11.71 -0.96 -19.01
N PRO A 6 -12.36 0.21 -18.88
CA PRO A 6 -12.09 1.37 -19.74
C PRO A 6 -10.63 1.82 -19.75
N PHE A 7 -9.95 1.77 -18.59
CA PHE A 7 -8.53 2.09 -18.48
C PHE A 7 -7.68 1.16 -19.35
N ASN A 8 -7.90 -0.15 -19.23
CA ASN A 8 -7.18 -1.16 -20.02
C ASN A 8 -7.43 -0.99 -21.51
N ARG A 9 -8.61 -0.53 -21.93
CA ARG A 9 -8.90 -0.26 -23.35
C ARG A 9 -8.04 0.85 -23.93
N VAL A 10 -7.72 1.87 -23.13
CA VAL A 10 -6.93 3.02 -23.57
C VAL A 10 -5.43 2.74 -23.48
N TYR A 11 -4.99 2.12 -22.38
CA TYR A 11 -3.57 1.97 -22.06
C TYR A 11 -3.01 0.55 -22.29
N GLY A 12 -3.86 -0.41 -22.65
CA GLY A 12 -3.46 -1.80 -22.95
C GLY A 12 -3.04 -2.64 -21.73
N MET A 13 -3.11 -2.08 -20.52
CA MET A 13 -2.66 -2.72 -19.27
C MET A 13 -3.50 -2.27 -18.07
N HIS A 14 -3.36 -2.95 -16.93
CA HIS A 14 -4.05 -2.55 -15.71
C HIS A 14 -3.46 -1.25 -15.13
N MET A 15 -4.27 -0.46 -14.43
CA MET A 15 -3.83 0.83 -13.86
C MET A 15 -2.59 0.72 -12.95
N TYR A 16 -2.52 -0.32 -12.12
CA TYR A 16 -1.35 -0.55 -11.26
C TYR A 16 -0.09 -0.94 -12.04
N GLU A 17 -0.24 -1.59 -13.19
CA GLU A 17 0.91 -1.86 -14.07
C GLU A 17 1.35 -0.58 -14.80
N TYR A 18 0.39 0.24 -15.22
CA TYR A 18 0.65 1.55 -15.83
C TYR A 18 1.36 2.52 -14.89
N ALA A 19 1.11 2.46 -13.58
CA ALA A 19 1.87 3.20 -12.59
C ALA A 19 3.38 2.84 -12.60
N GLY A 20 3.74 1.61 -12.96
CA GLY A 20 5.14 1.24 -13.20
C GLY A 20 5.74 1.80 -14.49
N VAL A 21 4.92 2.31 -15.41
CA VAL A 21 5.34 2.83 -16.73
C VAL A 21 5.44 4.36 -16.74
N ASP A 22 4.50 5.07 -16.12
CA ASP A 22 4.47 6.54 -16.04
C ASP A 22 4.78 7.03 -14.62
N PRO A 23 6.01 7.51 -14.34
CA PRO A 23 6.41 7.98 -13.01
C PRO A 23 5.57 9.14 -12.48
N ARG A 24 5.06 10.01 -13.37
CA ARG A 24 4.21 11.14 -12.97
C ARG A 24 2.84 10.64 -12.53
N PHE A 25 2.28 9.65 -13.24
CA PHE A 25 1.05 8.99 -12.80
C PHE A 25 1.25 8.27 -11.47
N ASN A 26 2.36 7.55 -11.31
CA ASN A 26 2.72 6.86 -10.07
C ASN A 26 2.77 7.80 -8.86
N ASP A 27 3.46 8.94 -9.01
CA ASP A 27 3.60 9.93 -7.94
C ASP A 27 2.23 10.51 -7.51
N ILE A 28 1.39 10.87 -8.48
CA ILE A 28 0.03 11.37 -8.21
C ILE A 28 -0.82 10.30 -7.51
N PHE A 29 -0.78 9.06 -8.02
CA PHE A 29 -1.53 7.94 -7.46
C PHE A 29 -1.10 7.66 -6.01
N ASN A 30 0.21 7.54 -5.75
CA ASN A 30 0.74 7.25 -4.43
C ASN A 30 0.46 8.37 -3.42
N LYS A 31 0.57 9.64 -3.83
CA LYS A 31 0.21 10.79 -2.98
C LYS A 31 -1.27 10.78 -2.61
N ALA A 32 -2.14 10.50 -3.57
CA ALA A 32 -3.57 10.40 -3.32
C ALA A 32 -3.88 9.27 -2.31
N MET A 33 -3.31 8.08 -2.52
CA MET A 33 -3.47 6.94 -1.62
C MET A 33 -2.91 7.21 -0.23
N LEU A 34 -1.76 7.87 -0.12
CA LEU A 34 -1.15 8.23 1.15
C LEU A 34 -2.06 9.15 1.97
N ASN A 35 -2.55 10.22 1.34
CA ASN A 35 -3.41 11.21 2.01
C ASN A 35 -4.74 10.59 2.47
N PHE A 36 -5.39 9.83 1.59
CA PHE A 36 -6.65 9.17 1.91
C PHE A 36 -6.50 8.16 3.05
N THR A 37 -5.49 7.30 2.96
CA THR A 37 -5.18 6.29 3.99
C THR A 37 -4.92 6.93 5.33
N THR A 38 -4.14 8.03 5.36
CA THR A 38 -3.84 8.75 6.61
C THR A 38 -5.10 9.23 7.30
N ILE A 39 -6.04 9.84 6.57
CA ILE A 39 -7.30 10.34 7.15
C ILE A 39 -8.14 9.18 7.69
N LEU A 40 -8.33 8.14 6.88
CA LEU A 40 -9.16 7.00 7.23
C LEU A 40 -8.58 6.24 8.44
N MET A 41 -7.29 5.94 8.41
CA MET A 41 -6.66 5.11 9.44
C MET A 41 -6.55 5.82 10.79
N ASN A 42 -6.40 7.14 10.83
CA ASN A 42 -6.51 7.88 12.08
C ASN A 42 -7.87 7.64 12.76
N ARG A 43 -8.97 7.62 11.99
CA ARG A 43 -10.31 7.30 12.53
C ARG A 43 -10.47 5.84 12.92
N VAL A 44 -9.97 4.92 12.10
CA VAL A 44 -10.00 3.49 12.44
C VAL A 44 -9.26 3.24 13.75
N LEU A 45 -8.08 3.81 13.94
CA LEU A 45 -7.30 3.63 15.16
C LEU A 45 -7.99 4.23 16.40
N GLU A 46 -8.89 5.20 16.27
CA GLU A 46 -9.67 5.73 17.40
C GLU A 46 -10.70 4.73 17.93
N CYS A 47 -11.36 3.96 17.04
CA CYS A 47 -12.51 3.13 17.42
C CYS A 47 -12.28 1.62 17.32
N TYR A 48 -11.28 1.17 16.56
CA TYR A 48 -11.01 -0.23 16.33
C TYR A 48 -9.85 -0.74 17.20
N LYS A 49 -10.14 -1.75 18.02
CA LYS A 49 -9.20 -2.37 18.97
C LYS A 49 -8.60 -3.69 18.48
N GLY A 50 -8.94 -4.16 17.28
CA GLY A 50 -8.50 -5.48 16.82
C GLY A 50 -6.99 -5.63 16.65
N PHE A 51 -6.22 -4.55 16.73
CA PHE A 51 -4.76 -4.57 16.70
C PHE A 51 -4.09 -4.81 18.07
N GLU A 52 -4.80 -4.69 19.21
CA GLU A 52 -4.22 -4.66 20.56
C GLU A 52 -3.42 -5.91 20.96
N HIS A 53 -3.69 -7.06 20.34
CA HIS A 53 -3.06 -8.35 20.67
C HIS A 53 -2.37 -9.01 19.48
N ILE A 54 -2.15 -8.24 18.41
CA ILE A 54 -1.45 -8.73 17.23
C ILE A 54 0.05 -8.65 17.49
N ASN A 55 0.79 -9.71 17.15
CA ASN A 55 2.25 -9.69 17.21
C ASN A 55 2.86 -9.30 15.86
N THR A 56 2.25 -9.76 14.76
CA THR A 56 2.74 -9.51 13.40
C THR A 56 1.57 -9.21 12.49
N ILE A 57 1.72 -8.18 11.66
CA ILE A 57 0.74 -7.80 10.64
C ILE A 57 1.43 -7.70 9.29
N VAL A 58 0.76 -8.22 8.26
CA VAL A 58 1.17 -8.08 6.86
C VAL A 58 0.14 -7.21 6.16
N ASP A 59 0.58 -6.11 5.56
CA ASP A 59 -0.26 -5.25 4.72
C ASP A 59 0.00 -5.60 3.26
N VAL A 60 -0.98 -6.26 2.63
CA VAL A 60 -0.91 -6.76 1.25
C VAL A 60 -1.48 -5.71 0.31
N GLY A 61 -0.65 -5.20 -0.60
CA GLY A 61 -0.98 -3.98 -1.35
C GLY A 61 -0.84 -2.73 -0.48
N GLY A 62 0.06 -2.75 0.51
CA GLY A 62 0.22 -1.68 1.50
C GLY A 62 0.87 -0.40 0.97
N GLY A 63 1.19 -0.35 -0.32
CA GLY A 63 1.70 0.82 -1.02
C GLY A 63 3.02 1.30 -0.44
N LEU A 64 3.10 2.60 -0.16
CA LEU A 64 4.28 3.21 0.45
C LEU A 64 4.43 2.93 1.96
N GLY A 65 3.58 2.09 2.55
CA GLY A 65 3.70 1.60 3.93
C GLY A 65 3.14 2.55 5.01
N ILE A 66 2.46 3.63 4.63
CA ILE A 66 1.92 4.61 5.59
C ILE A 66 0.90 4.02 6.56
N ASN A 67 0.08 3.07 6.09
CA ASN A 67 -0.93 2.40 6.91
C ASN A 67 -0.27 1.65 8.07
N LEU A 68 0.69 0.78 7.75
CA LEU A 68 1.48 0.07 8.75
C LEU A 68 2.22 1.01 9.68
N ASN A 69 2.80 2.09 9.17
CA ASN A 69 3.48 3.06 10.02
C ASN A 69 2.53 3.66 11.07
N LEU A 70 1.28 3.97 10.71
CA LEU A 70 0.28 4.48 11.66
C LEU A 70 -0.09 3.42 12.70
N ILE A 71 -0.28 2.17 12.27
CA ILE A 71 -0.60 1.05 13.16
C ILE A 71 0.55 0.79 14.15
N THR A 72 1.79 0.61 13.66
CA THR A 72 2.95 0.30 14.50
C THR A 72 3.39 1.49 15.37
N SER A 73 3.13 2.73 14.94
CA SER A 73 3.33 3.91 15.79
C SER A 73 2.41 3.91 17.02
N LYS A 74 1.17 3.43 16.87
CA LYS A 74 0.23 3.29 18.00
C LYS A 74 0.49 2.04 18.83
N TYR A 75 0.87 0.94 18.18
CA TYR A 75 1.11 -0.36 18.79
C TYR A 75 2.54 -0.81 18.52
N SER A 76 3.49 -0.25 19.25
CA SER A 76 4.93 -0.44 19.02
C SER A 76 5.43 -1.87 19.23
N HIS A 77 4.62 -2.76 19.80
CA HIS A 77 4.93 -4.19 19.93
C HIS A 77 4.68 -4.97 18.63
N ILE A 78 3.92 -4.42 17.69
CA ILE A 78 3.57 -5.08 16.43
C ILE A 78 4.77 -5.02 15.48
N GLN A 79 5.14 -6.17 14.93
CA GLN A 79 6.06 -6.28 13.81
C GLN A 79 5.29 -6.16 12.49
N GLY A 80 5.63 -5.15 11.67
CA GLY A 80 4.95 -4.90 10.41
C GLY A 80 5.69 -5.50 9.21
N VAL A 81 4.93 -5.98 8.22
CA VAL A 81 5.46 -6.39 6.91
C VAL A 81 4.65 -5.71 5.81
N ASN A 82 5.25 -4.77 5.09
CA ASN A 82 4.63 -4.15 3.93
C ASN A 82 4.92 -4.99 2.68
N PHE A 83 3.88 -5.42 1.97
CA PHE A 83 4.01 -6.25 0.78
C PHE A 83 3.32 -5.60 -0.42
N ASP A 84 4.08 -5.32 -1.48
CA ASP A 84 3.55 -4.68 -2.70
C ASP A 84 4.36 -5.06 -3.95
N LEU A 85 3.97 -4.55 -5.12
CA LEU A 85 4.66 -4.71 -6.39
C LEU A 85 6.07 -4.12 -6.35
N PRO A 86 7.02 -4.65 -7.17
CA PRO A 86 8.40 -4.19 -7.18
C PRO A 86 8.56 -2.67 -7.31
N HIS A 87 7.91 -2.07 -8.32
CA HIS A 87 8.00 -0.63 -8.59
C HIS A 87 7.40 0.26 -7.49
N VAL A 88 6.53 -0.31 -6.64
CA VAL A 88 5.96 0.40 -5.49
C VAL A 88 6.91 0.34 -4.31
N ILE A 89 7.42 -0.85 -3.99
CA ILE A 89 8.38 -1.06 -2.89
C ILE A 89 9.68 -0.30 -3.11
N GLU A 90 10.17 -0.19 -4.35
CA GLU A 90 11.35 0.63 -4.68
C GLU A 90 11.18 2.11 -4.30
N ASN A 91 9.94 2.61 -4.28
CA ASN A 91 9.60 3.98 -3.90
C ASN A 91 9.05 4.09 -2.46
N ALA A 92 8.94 2.98 -1.73
CA ALA A 92 8.36 2.97 -0.40
C ALA A 92 9.33 3.56 0.64
N THR A 93 8.76 4.31 1.59
CA THR A 93 9.52 4.83 2.73
C THR A 93 9.91 3.68 3.64
N THR A 94 11.16 3.66 4.11
CA THR A 94 11.57 2.73 5.17
C THR A 94 11.12 3.27 6.53
N TYR A 95 10.28 2.52 7.21
CA TYR A 95 9.84 2.82 8.58
C TYR A 95 10.51 1.85 9.56
N ALA A 96 10.86 2.34 10.75
CA ALA A 96 11.46 1.50 11.78
C ALA A 96 10.49 0.36 12.19
N GLY A 97 11.00 -0.87 12.25
CA GLY A 97 10.20 -2.04 12.64
C GLY A 97 9.26 -2.57 11.55
N ILE A 98 9.35 -2.07 10.31
CA ILE A 98 8.58 -2.57 9.16
C ILE A 98 9.52 -3.22 8.15
N LEU A 99 9.27 -4.50 7.86
CA LEU A 99 9.94 -5.25 6.80
C LEU A 99 9.25 -4.97 5.45
N LEU A 100 10.02 -4.73 4.39
CA LEU A 100 9.50 -4.61 3.03
C LEU A 100 9.64 -5.96 2.30
N LEU A 101 8.55 -6.47 1.74
CA LEU A 101 8.54 -7.66 0.89
C LEU A 101 7.98 -7.30 -0.50
N VAL A 102 8.61 -7.87 -1.52
CA VAL A 102 8.24 -7.61 -2.92
C VAL A 102 7.42 -8.77 -3.47
N ALA A 103 6.30 -8.46 -4.09
CA ALA A 103 5.49 -9.41 -4.82
C ALA A 103 6.24 -9.94 -6.05
N LYS A 104 6.22 -11.26 -6.22
CA LYS A 104 6.71 -11.92 -7.44
C LYS A 104 5.53 -12.29 -8.32
N LYS A 105 5.61 -12.00 -9.63
CA LYS A 105 4.72 -12.62 -10.60
C LYS A 105 5.04 -14.12 -10.62
N ASN A 106 4.02 -14.96 -10.44
CA ASN A 106 4.16 -16.38 -10.74
C ASN A 106 4.19 -16.50 -12.27
N ASN A 107 5.24 -17.14 -12.78
CA ASN A 107 5.37 -17.51 -14.21
C ASN A 107 4.39 -18.62 -14.56
#